data_AF-A0A0Q5AHE0-F1
#
_entry.id   AF-A0A0Q5AHE0-F1
#
_cell.length_a   1.000
_cell.length_b   1.000
_cell.length_c   1.000
_cell.angle_alpha   90.00
_cell.angle_beta   90.00
_cell.angle_gamma   90.00
#
_symmetry.space_group_name_H-M   'P 1'
#
loop_
_entity.id
_entity.type
_entity.pdbx_description
1 polymer ?
#
loop_
_entity_poly.entity_id
_entity_poly.type
_entity_poly.pdbx_seq_one_letter_code
_entity_poly.pdbx_strand_id
1 'polypeptide(L)'
;MQWDHIDVSSEGEPSGLAPRVGFLLPDDARRLSAVLEAQTTAPDSCWFGLWEGWADAVAPREAAIFAWSLRDLALFHGAVDDVLGFPGERTPAVWWPEDRSWFVVTEVDYDSTIVGGTQACIDAVVGCCLEVLRIGPEDDLLLR
;
A
#
# COMPACT_ATOMS: atom_id res chain seq x y z
N MET A 1 -4.95 -29.65 12.20
CA MET A 1 -6.30 -29.39 12.79
C MET A 1 -7.18 -28.87 11.65
N GLN A 2 -8.51 -28.80 11.80
CA GLN A 2 -9.43 -28.44 10.70
C GLN A 2 -9.20 -27.02 10.08
N TRP A 3 -8.25 -26.25 10.61
CA TRP A 3 -7.93 -24.89 10.22
C TRP A 3 -6.79 -24.76 9.18
N ASP A 4 -6.03 -25.83 8.89
CA ASP A 4 -4.84 -25.76 8.01
C ASP A 4 -5.16 -25.77 6.50
N HIS A 5 -6.45 -25.66 6.11
CA HIS A 5 -6.91 -25.82 4.72
C HIS A 5 -7.79 -24.67 4.22
N ILE A 6 -7.86 -23.55 4.93
CA ILE A 6 -8.66 -22.39 4.47
C ILE A 6 -7.89 -21.57 3.43
N ASP A 7 -6.55 -21.48 3.56
CA ASP A 7 -5.73 -20.66 2.66
C ASP A 7 -5.28 -21.38 1.39
N VAL A 8 -5.59 -22.67 1.26
CA VAL A 8 -5.09 -23.51 0.18
C VAL A 8 -6.25 -24.12 -0.57
N SER A 9 -6.28 -23.94 -1.88
CA SER A 9 -7.19 -24.66 -2.78
C SER A 9 -7.02 -26.19 -2.60
N SER A 10 -8.00 -26.97 -3.07
CA SER A 10 -7.95 -28.44 -3.01
C SER A 10 -6.74 -29.06 -3.74
N GLU A 11 -6.01 -28.26 -4.52
CA GLU A 11 -4.82 -28.68 -5.28
C GLU A 11 -3.49 -28.21 -4.65
N GLY A 12 -3.50 -27.57 -3.48
CA GLY A 12 -2.28 -27.15 -2.80
C GLY A 12 -1.74 -25.78 -3.24
N GLU A 13 -2.45 -25.08 -4.12
CA GLU A 13 -2.14 -23.69 -4.49
C GLU A 13 -2.80 -22.72 -3.50
N PRO A 14 -2.17 -21.59 -3.14
CA PRO A 14 -2.83 -20.52 -2.39
C PRO A 14 -4.18 -20.25 -3.06
N SER A 15 -5.25 -20.29 -2.28
CA SER A 15 -6.54 -19.86 -2.80
C SER A 15 -6.34 -18.48 -3.42
N GLY A 16 -6.93 -18.20 -4.58
CA GLY A 16 -6.80 -16.89 -5.25
C GLY A 16 -7.39 -15.69 -4.47
N LEU A 17 -7.53 -15.84 -3.15
CA LEU A 17 -8.00 -14.92 -2.14
C LEU A 17 -6.84 -14.37 -1.28
N ALA A 18 -5.65 -14.99 -1.29
CA ALA A 18 -4.51 -14.51 -0.51
C ALA A 18 -3.93 -13.21 -1.12
N PRO A 19 -3.55 -12.21 -0.29
CA PRO A 19 -2.86 -11.02 -0.77
C PRO A 19 -1.58 -11.37 -1.52
N ARG A 20 -1.29 -10.63 -2.59
CA ARG A 20 -0.09 -10.87 -3.41
C ARG A 20 1.10 -10.14 -2.78
N VAL A 21 2.15 -10.90 -2.43
CA VAL A 21 3.41 -10.36 -1.91
C VAL A 21 3.94 -9.23 -2.81
N GLY A 22 4.13 -8.06 -2.20
CA GLY A 22 4.63 -6.86 -2.85
C GLY A 22 3.60 -6.02 -3.58
N PHE A 23 2.29 -6.28 -3.41
CA PHE A 23 1.25 -5.54 -4.11
C PHE A 23 0.11 -5.10 -3.21
N LEU A 24 -0.37 -3.90 -3.47
CA LEU A 24 -1.72 -3.49 -3.16
C LEU A 24 -2.51 -3.58 -4.47
N LEU A 25 -3.54 -4.42 -4.51
CA LEU A 25 -4.33 -4.59 -5.73
C LEU A 25 -5.10 -3.31 -6.04
N PRO A 26 -5.35 -2.96 -7.32
CA PRO A 26 -6.04 -1.71 -7.68
C PRO A 26 -7.42 -1.54 -7.02
N ASP A 27 -8.14 -2.63 -6.78
CA ASP A 27 -9.43 -2.59 -6.12
C ASP A 27 -9.32 -2.27 -4.62
N ASP A 28 -8.27 -2.77 -3.96
CA ASP A 28 -7.99 -2.46 -2.56
C ASP A 28 -7.40 -1.05 -2.42
N ALA A 29 -6.55 -0.64 -3.37
CA ALA A 29 -6.03 0.73 -3.46
C ALA A 29 -7.17 1.75 -3.57
N ARG A 30 -8.18 1.48 -4.39
CA ARG A 30 -9.38 2.34 -4.53
C ARG A 30 -10.20 2.43 -3.25
N ARG A 31 -10.34 1.31 -2.54
CA ARG A 31 -11.07 1.27 -1.27
C ARG A 31 -10.31 2.03 -0.19
N LEU A 32 -8.98 1.85 -0.14
CA LEU A 32 -8.11 2.53 0.79
C LEU A 32 -8.04 4.04 0.51
N SER A 33 -7.89 4.46 -0.76
CA SER A 33 -7.86 5.88 -1.16
C SER A 33 -9.12 6.62 -0.73
N ALA A 34 -10.30 6.03 -0.96
CA ALA A 34 -11.58 6.62 -0.57
C ALA A 34 -11.70 6.87 0.94
N VAL A 35 -11.09 6.01 1.78
CA VAL A 35 -11.06 6.20 3.23
C VAL A 35 -10.05 7.29 3.60
N LEU A 36 -8.84 7.22 3.04
CA LEU A 36 -7.72 8.11 3.38
C LEU A 36 -7.92 9.55 2.90
N GLU A 37 -8.64 9.76 1.80
CA GLU A 37 -9.01 11.08 1.30
C GLU A 37 -9.81 11.88 2.34
N ALA A 38 -10.71 11.22 3.08
CA ALA A 38 -11.46 11.83 4.18
C ALA A 38 -10.62 12.06 5.44
N GLN A 39 -9.40 11.54 5.50
CA GLN A 39 -8.48 11.64 6.65
C GLN A 39 -7.33 12.63 6.40
N THR A 40 -7.43 13.48 5.39
CA THR A 40 -6.47 14.56 5.12
C THR A 40 -7.18 15.89 4.88
N THR A 41 -6.48 16.98 5.13
CA THR A 41 -6.87 18.34 4.74
C THR A 41 -6.37 18.73 3.34
N ALA A 42 -5.57 17.87 2.70
CA ALA A 42 -4.95 18.11 1.41
C ALA A 42 -5.19 16.93 0.42
N PRO A 43 -6.45 16.57 0.11
CA PRO A 43 -6.76 15.44 -0.77
C PRO A 43 -6.26 15.61 -2.21
N ASP A 44 -6.14 16.85 -2.68
CA ASP A 44 -5.62 17.18 -4.01
C ASP A 44 -4.08 17.28 -4.07
N SER A 45 -3.38 16.95 -2.98
CA SER A 45 -1.93 17.10 -2.86
C SER A 45 -1.31 15.95 -2.06
N CYS A 46 -0.99 14.88 -2.78
CA CYS A 46 -0.42 13.64 -2.30
C CYS A 46 0.88 13.32 -3.05
N TRP A 47 1.88 12.87 -2.31
CA TRP A 47 3.15 12.38 -2.83
C TRP A 47 3.09 10.87 -2.99
N PHE A 48 3.72 10.37 -4.05
CA PHE A 48 3.81 8.96 -4.37
C PHE A 48 5.27 8.60 -4.66
N GLY A 49 5.77 7.51 -4.08
CA GLY A 49 7.08 6.96 -4.38
C GLY A 49 6.94 5.64 -5.12
N LEU A 50 7.44 5.57 -6.34
CA LEU A 50 7.49 4.36 -7.15
C LEU A 50 8.92 3.82 -7.19
N TRP A 51 9.13 2.55 -6.88
CA TRP A 51 10.46 1.96 -6.91
C TRP A 51 10.89 1.65 -8.35
N GLU A 52 12.05 2.19 -8.78
CA GLU A 52 12.59 2.00 -10.14
C GLU A 52 13.04 0.56 -10.44
N GLY A 53 13.14 -0.32 -9.42
CA GLY A 53 13.53 -1.72 -9.63
C GLY A 53 12.47 -2.59 -10.30
N TRP A 54 11.29 -2.03 -10.60
CA TRP A 54 10.19 -2.74 -11.23
C TRP A 54 10.37 -2.65 -12.75
N ALA A 55 10.51 -3.80 -13.42
CA ALA A 55 10.94 -3.89 -14.82
C ALA A 55 10.06 -3.14 -15.84
N ASP A 56 8.85 -2.76 -15.43
CA ASP A 56 7.81 -2.04 -16.16
C ASP A 56 7.66 -0.55 -15.77
N ALA A 57 8.37 -0.09 -14.74
CA ALA A 57 8.33 1.29 -14.26
C ALA A 57 9.61 2.04 -14.65
N VAL A 58 9.56 2.81 -15.75
CA VAL A 58 10.64 3.75 -16.10
C VAL A 58 10.23 5.15 -15.64
N ALA A 59 10.89 5.64 -14.59
CA ALA A 59 10.69 7.00 -14.14
C ALA A 59 11.22 8.01 -15.18
N PRO A 60 10.57 9.18 -15.34
CA PRO A 60 11.17 10.29 -16.08
C PRO A 60 12.52 10.65 -15.46
N ARG A 61 13.51 11.00 -16.29
CA ARG A 61 14.87 11.30 -15.84
C ARG A 61 14.93 12.48 -14.86
N GLU A 62 13.95 13.37 -14.95
CA GLU A 62 13.78 14.56 -14.12
C GLU A 62 13.02 14.32 -12.80
N ALA A 63 12.52 13.10 -12.56
CA ALA A 63 11.84 12.79 -11.31
C ALA A 63 12.78 12.99 -10.13
N ALA A 64 12.28 13.62 -9.06
CA ALA A 64 13.01 13.67 -7.81
C ALA A 64 13.12 12.25 -7.23
N ILE A 65 14.30 11.90 -6.73
CA ILE A 65 14.55 10.60 -6.11
C ILE A 65 14.47 10.73 -4.60
N PHE A 66 13.69 9.85 -3.99
CA PHE A 66 13.62 9.65 -2.55
C PHE A 66 14.25 8.31 -2.18
N ALA A 67 15.37 8.36 -1.46
CA ALA A 67 16.04 7.17 -0.97
C ALA A 67 15.35 6.66 0.30
N TRP A 68 14.80 5.44 0.26
CA TRP A 68 14.14 4.80 1.39
C TRP A 68 14.47 3.32 1.49
N SER A 69 14.91 2.88 2.67
CA SER A 69 15.21 1.47 3.00
C SER A 69 16.00 0.74 1.90
N LEU A 70 17.10 1.35 1.46
CA LEU A 70 17.99 0.83 0.39
C LEU A 70 17.44 0.90 -1.04
N ARG A 71 16.35 1.64 -1.28
CA ARG A 71 15.72 1.78 -2.59
C ARG A 71 15.59 3.24 -2.99
N ASP A 72 15.88 3.53 -4.24
CA ASP A 72 15.64 4.83 -4.85
C ASP A 72 14.23 4.83 -5.45
N LEU A 73 13.37 5.72 -4.94
CA LEU A 73 12.00 5.87 -5.38
C LEU A 73 11.85 7.14 -6.21
N ALA A 74 11.30 7.00 -7.42
CA ALA A 74 10.87 8.15 -8.20
C ALA A 74 9.63 8.76 -7.57
N LEU A 75 9.67 10.07 -7.32
CA LEU A 75 8.57 10.81 -6.72
C LEU A 75 7.62 11.37 -7.77
N PHE A 76 6.34 11.18 -7.51
CA PHE A 76 5.22 11.79 -8.23
C PHE A 76 4.36 12.55 -7.23
N HIS A 77 3.59 13.51 -7.75
CA HIS A 77 2.68 14.34 -6.96
C HIS A 77 1.37 14.49 -7.71
N GLY A 78 0.25 14.40 -7.00
CA GLY A 78 -1.09 14.41 -7.57
C GLY A 78 -2.18 14.41 -6.50
N ALA A 79 -3.42 14.09 -6.86
CA ALA A 79 -4.50 13.87 -5.90
C ALA A 79 -4.43 12.46 -5.29
N VAL A 80 -5.02 12.23 -4.13
CA VAL A 80 -5.04 10.91 -3.46
C VAL A 80 -5.57 9.79 -4.38
N ASP A 81 -6.57 10.08 -5.23
CA ASP A 81 -7.15 9.11 -6.17
C ASP A 81 -6.19 8.73 -7.34
N ASP A 82 -5.14 9.52 -7.59
CA ASP A 82 -4.15 9.23 -8.62
C ASP A 82 -3.30 7.97 -8.31
N VAL A 83 -3.46 7.38 -7.12
CA VAL A 83 -2.89 6.07 -6.76
C VAL A 83 -3.24 4.97 -7.78
N LEU A 84 -4.36 5.12 -8.51
CA LEU A 84 -4.83 4.19 -9.55
C LEU A 84 -4.23 4.45 -10.93
N GLY A 85 -3.51 5.57 -11.11
CA GLY A 85 -2.99 6.02 -12.40
C GLY A 85 -1.65 5.40 -12.82
N PHE A 86 -1.08 4.53 -11.99
CA PHE A 86 0.23 3.93 -12.23
C PHE A 86 0.15 2.79 -13.26
N PRO A 87 1.18 2.60 -14.11
CA PRO A 87 1.14 1.63 -15.19
C PRO A 87 1.06 0.17 -14.69
N GLY A 88 0.26 -0.64 -15.37
CA GLY A 88 0.08 -2.06 -15.04
C GLY A 88 -0.88 -2.29 -13.87
N GLU A 89 -0.63 -3.34 -13.08
CA GLU A 89 -1.35 -3.63 -11.83
C GLU A 89 -0.62 -3.06 -10.60
N ARG A 90 0.26 -2.08 -10.82
CA ARG A 90 1.17 -1.58 -9.79
C ARG A 90 0.56 -0.36 -9.12
N THR A 91 0.71 -0.30 -7.80
CA THR A 91 0.48 0.90 -7.00
C THR A 91 1.82 1.45 -6.53
N PRO A 92 1.85 2.70 -6.05
CA PRO A 92 3.02 3.28 -5.39
C PRO A 92 3.51 2.40 -4.23
N ALA A 93 4.84 2.31 -4.06
CA ALA A 93 5.44 1.63 -2.91
C ALA A 93 5.18 2.42 -1.62
N VAL A 94 5.12 3.75 -1.74
CA VAL A 94 4.73 4.66 -0.65
C VAL A 94 3.88 5.80 -1.15
N TRP A 95 3.06 6.33 -0.25
CA TRP A 95 2.29 7.54 -0.52
C TRP A 95 1.80 8.22 0.77
N TRP A 96 1.71 9.54 0.71
CA TRP A 96 1.32 10.39 1.83
C TRP A 96 0.82 11.76 1.37
N PRO A 97 -0.15 12.38 2.07
CA PRO A 97 -0.64 13.71 1.74
C PRO A 97 0.37 14.78 2.20
N GLU A 98 0.29 15.98 1.61
CA GLU A 98 1.15 17.12 1.96
C GLU A 98 1.13 17.47 3.46
N ASP A 99 -0.03 17.32 4.09
CA ASP A 99 -0.23 17.57 5.52
C ASP A 99 0.27 16.45 6.44
N ARG A 100 0.75 15.34 5.86
CA ARG A 100 1.32 14.15 6.54
C ARG A 100 0.38 13.53 7.58
N SER A 101 -0.94 13.63 7.37
CA SER A 101 -1.92 13.08 8.31
C SER A 101 -1.91 11.54 8.37
N TRP A 102 -1.41 10.90 7.32
CA TRP A 102 -1.19 9.45 7.20
C TRP A 102 -0.02 9.15 6.26
N PHE A 103 0.42 7.89 6.25
CA PHE A 103 1.47 7.37 5.39
C PHE A 103 1.17 5.91 5.08
N VAL A 104 1.31 5.50 3.83
CA VAL A 104 1.05 4.13 3.39
C VAL A 104 2.31 3.52 2.80
N VAL A 105 2.51 2.23 3.07
CA VAL A 105 3.62 1.42 2.59
C VAL A 105 3.12 0.12 2.01
N THR A 106 3.47 -0.16 0.76
CA THR A 106 3.41 -1.50 0.18
C THR A 106 4.85 -1.98 -0.01
N GLU A 107 5.29 -2.84 0.91
CA GLU A 107 6.64 -3.39 0.92
C GLU A 107 6.71 -4.61 -0.02
N VAL A 108 7.77 -4.74 -0.81
CA VAL A 108 7.89 -5.76 -1.87
C VAL A 108 8.00 -7.20 -1.35
N ASP A 109 8.48 -7.37 -0.14
CA ASP A 109 8.73 -8.64 0.56
C ASP A 109 7.55 -9.02 1.48
N TYR A 110 6.55 -8.15 1.66
CA TYR A 110 5.36 -8.43 2.46
C TYR A 110 4.09 -8.60 1.60
N ASP A 111 3.18 -9.47 2.05
CA ASP A 111 1.83 -9.60 1.50
C ASP A 111 0.85 -8.54 2.04
N SER A 112 1.35 -7.65 2.89
CA SER A 112 0.56 -6.68 3.63
C SER A 112 0.94 -5.25 3.26
N THR A 113 -0.07 -4.38 3.22
CA THR A 113 0.11 -2.93 3.12
C THR A 113 -0.03 -2.31 4.51
N ILE A 114 0.94 -1.51 4.92
CA ILE A 114 0.99 -0.88 6.24
C ILE A 114 0.50 0.56 6.11
N VAL A 115 -0.42 0.94 6.99
CA VAL A 115 -0.94 2.31 7.09
C VAL A 115 -0.59 2.87 8.46
N GLY A 116 0.18 3.96 8.47
CA GLY A 116 0.44 4.77 9.65
C GLY A 116 -0.36 6.08 9.59
N GLY A 117 -0.78 6.60 10.73
CA GLY A 117 -1.51 7.87 10.77
C GLY A 117 -2.02 8.20 12.17
N THR A 118 -2.87 9.21 12.24
CA THR A 118 -3.55 9.57 13.49
C THR A 118 -4.51 8.45 13.94
N GLN A 119 -4.86 8.42 15.23
CA GLN A 119 -5.80 7.42 15.75
C GLN A 119 -7.14 7.43 14.99
N ALA A 120 -7.66 8.62 14.66
CA ALA A 120 -8.90 8.74 13.88
C ALA A 120 -8.77 8.13 12.48
N CYS A 121 -7.62 8.32 11.82
CA CYS A 121 -7.33 7.69 10.53
C CYS A 121 -7.26 6.17 10.66
N ILE A 122 -6.55 5.65 11.66
CA ILE A 122 -6.45 4.20 11.89
C ILE A 122 -7.83 3.60 12.19
N ASP A 123 -8.66 4.28 12.99
CA ASP A 123 -10.02 3.82 13.28
C ASP A 123 -10.90 3.79 12.03
N ALA A 124 -10.75 4.78 11.13
CA ALA A 124 -11.46 4.80 9.85
C ALA A 124 -11.04 3.66 8.93
N VAL A 125 -9.74 3.37 8.85
CA VAL A 125 -9.20 2.25 8.05
C VAL A 125 -9.64 0.91 8.63
N VAL A 126 -9.58 0.71 9.95
CA VAL A 126 -10.07 -0.52 10.60
C VAL A 126 -11.58 -0.71 10.40
N GLY A 127 -12.35 0.37 10.29
CA GLY A 127 -13.79 0.33 10.05
C GLY A 127 -14.19 0.15 8.58
N CYS A 128 -13.25 0.07 7.65
CA CYS A 128 -13.55 -0.03 6.23
C CYS A 128 -13.86 -1.47 5.78
N CYS A 129 -14.03 -1.67 4.48
CA CYS A 129 -14.37 -2.98 3.91
C CYS A 129 -13.16 -3.87 3.60
N LEU A 130 -11.95 -3.46 3.97
CA LEU A 130 -10.73 -4.25 3.81
C LEU A 130 -10.49 -5.12 5.05
N GLU A 131 -9.73 -6.20 4.89
CA GLU A 131 -9.16 -6.90 6.04
C GLU A 131 -8.05 -6.04 6.64
N VAL A 132 -8.23 -5.62 7.89
CA VAL A 132 -7.31 -4.71 8.57
C VAL A 132 -7.06 -5.20 9.99
N LEU A 133 -5.79 -5.34 10.33
CA LEU A 133 -5.35 -5.60 11.69
C LEU A 133 -4.57 -4.39 12.22
N ARG A 134 -4.81 -4.05 13.49
CA ARG A 134 -3.97 -3.08 14.18
C ARG A 134 -2.68 -3.78 14.60
N ILE A 135 -1.56 -3.15 14.28
CA ILE A 135 -0.23 -3.61 14.66
C ILE A 135 0.49 -2.54 15.50
N GLY A 136 1.31 -2.99 16.43
CA GLY A 136 2.23 -2.20 17.23
C GLY A 136 3.68 -2.33 16.72
N PRO A 137 4.61 -1.55 17.29
CA PRO A 137 6.01 -1.53 16.85
C PRO A 137 6.78 -2.83 17.10
N GLU A 138 6.26 -3.71 17.95
CA GLU A 138 6.89 -4.99 18.30
C GLU A 138 6.28 -6.17 17.53
N ASP A 139 5.28 -5.91 16.68
CA ASP A 139 4.65 -6.96 15.89
C ASP A 139 5.52 -7.34 14.68
N ASP A 140 5.62 -8.64 14.43
CA ASP A 140 6.39 -9.22 13.33
C ASP A 140 5.46 -9.50 12.15
N LEU A 141 5.76 -8.88 11.00
CA LEU A 141 4.98 -9.04 9.76
C LEU A 141 5.52 -10.16 8.87
N LEU A 142 6.57 -10.86 9.30
CA LEU A 142 7.07 -12.01 8.55
C LEU A 142 6.08 -13.17 8.68
N LEU A 143 5.58 -13.65 7.53
CA LEU A 143 4.93 -14.95 7.43
C LEU A 143 5.91 -16.02 7.97
N ARG A 144 5.55 -16.68 9.08
CA ARG A 144 6.30 -17.81 9.65
C ARG A 144 5.72 -19.15 9.22
#